data_AF-A0A9Q3AET9-F1
#
_entry.id   AF-A0A9Q3AET9-F1
#
_cell.length_a   1.000
_cell.length_b   1.000
_cell.length_c   1.000
_cell.angle_alpha   90.00
_cell.angle_beta   90.00
_cell.angle_gamma   90.00
#
_symmetry.space_group_name_H-M   'P 1'
#
loop_
_entity.id
_entity.type
_entity.pdbx_description
1 polymer ?
#
loop_
_entity_poly.entity_id
_entity_poly.type
_entity_poly.pdbx_seq_one_letter_code
_entity_poly.pdbx_strand_id
1 'polypeptide(L)'
;MHIKIATGIVLLTGLLGNAYAATCPTVASIEQTPLSTGFEYSADGGWKGSNEEGLENDLKSFKFTAAAIRKNYVSCSYEGEGPFAGVRLSRQIEAKANDSGSWRDNICLQSNPAECAFD
;
A
#
# COMPACT_ATOMS: atom_id res chain seq x y z
N MET A 1 -19.46 -22.77 -57.99
CA MET A 1 -19.33 -21.73 -56.96
C MET A 1 -19.95 -22.23 -55.67
N HIS A 2 -19.14 -22.71 -54.71
CA HIS A 2 -19.57 -23.04 -53.36
C HIS A 2 -18.44 -22.62 -52.41
N ILE A 3 -18.62 -21.46 -51.77
CA ILE A 3 -17.81 -21.00 -50.64
C ILE A 3 -18.36 -21.69 -49.39
N LYS A 4 -17.51 -22.11 -48.44
CA LYS A 4 -17.77 -21.91 -46.99
C LYS A 4 -16.59 -22.26 -46.06
N ILE A 5 -16.01 -21.18 -45.54
CA ILE A 5 -15.66 -20.91 -44.13
C ILE A 5 -14.51 -21.72 -43.52
N ALA A 6 -13.35 -21.06 -43.41
CA ALA A 6 -12.23 -21.43 -42.56
C ALA A 6 -12.60 -21.29 -41.07
N THR A 7 -12.45 -22.35 -40.29
CA THR A 7 -12.68 -22.35 -38.85
C THR A 7 -11.39 -21.92 -38.14
N GLY A 8 -11.23 -20.62 -37.89
CA GLY A 8 -10.20 -20.10 -37.01
C GLY A 8 -10.57 -20.35 -35.56
N ILE A 9 -9.89 -21.29 -34.90
CA ILE A 9 -9.99 -21.47 -33.45
C ILE A 9 -9.16 -20.37 -32.79
N VAL A 10 -9.83 -19.36 -32.25
CA VAL A 10 -9.24 -18.42 -31.29
C VAL A 10 -9.81 -18.79 -29.93
N LEU A 11 -8.99 -19.41 -29.08
CA LEU A 11 -9.30 -19.56 -27.66
C LEU A 11 -8.22 -18.85 -26.84
N LEU A 12 -8.57 -17.61 -26.54
CA LEU A 12 -8.14 -16.73 -25.46
C LEU A 12 -7.37 -17.44 -24.34
N THR A 13 -6.05 -17.20 -24.27
CA THR A 13 -5.31 -17.35 -23.02
C THR A 13 -5.81 -16.32 -22.04
N GLY A 14 -6.66 -16.73 -21.10
CA GLY A 14 -7.01 -15.91 -19.95
C GLY A 14 -5.74 -15.60 -19.16
N LEU A 15 -5.41 -14.31 -19.03
CA LEU A 15 -4.49 -13.87 -17.99
C LEU A 15 -5.21 -14.08 -16.65
N LEU A 16 -5.08 -15.26 -16.08
CA LEU A 16 -5.28 -15.47 -14.65
C LEU A 16 -4.11 -14.80 -13.94
N GLY A 17 -4.14 -13.47 -13.90
CA GLY A 17 -3.34 -12.72 -12.93
C GLY A 17 -3.91 -13.06 -11.57
N ASN A 18 -3.20 -13.90 -10.81
CA ASN A 18 -3.43 -14.00 -9.37
C ASN A 18 -3.16 -12.59 -8.82
N ALA A 19 -4.22 -11.81 -8.62
CA ALA A 19 -4.13 -10.56 -7.90
C ALA A 19 -3.80 -10.95 -6.46
N TYR A 20 -2.51 -10.99 -6.14
CA TYR A 20 -2.09 -11.06 -4.75
C TYR A 20 -2.54 -9.77 -4.09
N ALA A 21 -3.34 -9.88 -3.03
CA ALA A 21 -3.77 -8.73 -2.24
C ALA A 21 -2.54 -7.94 -1.80
N ALA A 22 -2.50 -6.64 -2.11
CA ALA A 22 -1.44 -5.75 -1.72
C ALA A 22 -1.58 -5.37 -0.24
N THR A 23 -0.47 -5.08 0.42
CA THR A 23 -0.44 -4.65 1.83
C THR A 23 0.33 -3.35 1.99
N CYS A 24 0.16 -2.71 3.14
CA CYS A 24 1.06 -1.67 3.60
C CYS A 24 2.50 -2.20 3.74
N PRO A 25 3.53 -1.36 3.53
CA PRO A 25 4.91 -1.72 3.82
C PRO A 25 5.10 -2.21 5.25
N THR A 26 6.03 -3.14 5.44
CA THR A 26 6.53 -3.42 6.79
C THR A 26 7.48 -2.31 7.20
N VAL A 27 7.61 -2.01 8.50
CA VAL A 27 8.55 -0.98 8.98
C VAL A 27 9.98 -1.26 8.52
N ALA A 28 10.38 -2.54 8.50
CA ALA A 28 11.71 -2.97 8.05
C ALA A 28 12.00 -2.71 6.56
N SER A 29 10.97 -2.49 5.74
CA SER A 29 11.11 -2.17 4.31
C SER A 29 10.97 -0.67 4.01
N ILE A 30 10.81 0.17 5.04
CA ILE A 30 10.74 1.62 4.87
C ILE A 30 12.16 2.17 4.93
N GLU A 31 12.51 3.00 3.96
CA GLU A 31 13.74 3.77 3.93
C GLU A 31 13.46 5.20 4.40
N GLN A 32 14.41 5.78 5.13
CA GLN A 32 14.36 7.15 5.63
C GLN A 32 15.51 7.95 5.00
N THR A 33 15.19 9.08 4.37
CA THR A 33 16.16 9.98 3.72
C THR A 33 16.06 11.38 4.32
N PRO A 34 17.18 12.01 4.71
CA PRO A 34 17.17 13.35 5.28
C PRO A 34 16.73 14.42 4.26
N LEU A 35 15.96 15.39 4.72
CA LEU A 35 15.60 16.61 3.97
C LEU A 35 16.26 17.84 4.60
N SER A 36 16.01 19.04 4.04
CA SER A 36 16.42 20.31 4.67
C SER A 36 15.81 20.50 6.07
N THR A 37 14.62 19.92 6.28
CA THR A 37 13.89 19.87 7.54
C THR A 37 13.22 18.51 7.66
N GLY A 38 13.55 17.75 8.72
CA GLY A 38 13.02 16.42 8.95
C GLY A 38 13.47 15.40 7.88
N PHE A 39 12.56 14.50 7.52
CA PHE A 39 12.86 13.35 6.68
C PHE A 39 11.74 13.01 5.71
N GLU A 40 12.12 12.46 4.56
CA GLU A 40 11.21 11.70 3.69
C GLU A 40 11.36 10.20 3.95
N TYR A 41 10.30 9.48 3.64
CA TYR A 41 10.18 8.05 3.84
C TYR A 41 9.63 7.41 2.57
N SER A 42 10.19 6.27 2.18
CA SER A 42 9.74 5.55 0.99
C SER A 42 9.82 4.04 1.15
N ALA A 43 9.09 3.31 0.32
CA ALA A 43 9.18 1.85 0.23
C ALA A 43 8.77 1.38 -1.18
N ASP A 44 9.16 0.14 -1.51
CA ASP A 44 8.85 -0.51 -2.79
C ASP A 44 7.36 -0.49 -3.14
N GLY A 45 7.06 -0.35 -4.44
CA GLY A 45 5.69 -0.19 -4.92
C GLY A 45 5.21 1.26 -4.96
N GLY A 46 6.10 2.23 -4.71
CA GLY A 46 5.81 3.66 -4.88
C GLY A 46 5.17 4.31 -3.65
N TRP A 47 5.40 3.76 -2.46
CA TRP A 47 4.98 4.38 -1.21
C TRP A 47 5.89 5.54 -0.87
N LYS A 48 5.30 6.68 -0.50
CA LYS A 48 6.03 7.88 -0.12
C LYS A 48 5.32 8.63 1.00
N GLY A 49 6.09 9.27 1.87
CA GLY A 49 5.60 10.19 2.90
C GLY A 49 6.76 11.05 3.42
N SER A 50 6.44 12.05 4.22
CA SER A 50 7.45 12.89 4.87
C SER A 50 6.98 13.32 6.24
N ASN A 51 7.93 13.71 7.08
CA ASN A 51 7.69 14.36 8.35
C ASN A 51 8.80 15.39 8.59
N GLU A 52 8.43 16.67 8.55
CA GLU A 52 9.35 17.81 8.70
C GLU A 52 9.91 17.94 10.13
N GLU A 53 9.27 17.30 11.11
CA GLU A 53 9.71 17.24 12.50
C GLU A 53 10.35 15.89 12.87
N GLY A 54 10.47 14.99 11.89
CA GLY A 54 11.05 13.66 12.10
C GLY A 54 12.55 13.73 12.46
N LEU A 55 13.01 12.74 13.22
CA LEU A 55 14.39 12.60 13.67
C LEU A 55 15.04 11.33 13.11
N GLU A 56 16.37 11.30 13.06
CA GLU A 56 17.19 10.23 12.44
C GLU A 56 16.90 8.82 12.97
N ASN A 57 16.36 8.70 14.19
CA ASN A 57 16.09 7.41 14.83
C ASN A 57 14.59 7.08 14.99
N ASP A 58 13.69 7.94 14.51
CA ASP A 58 12.25 7.75 14.70
C ASP A 58 11.75 6.47 14.03
N LEU A 59 12.25 6.16 12.82
CA LEU A 59 11.86 4.97 12.06
C LEU A 59 12.05 3.67 12.84
N LYS A 60 13.07 3.58 13.70
CA LYS A 60 13.33 2.39 14.54
C LYS A 60 12.22 2.11 15.54
N SER A 61 11.45 3.13 15.91
CA SER A 61 10.35 3.05 16.86
C SER A 61 8.98 2.87 16.19
N PHE A 62 8.91 3.01 14.85
CA PHE A 62 7.64 3.00 14.14
C PHE A 62 6.91 1.66 14.28
N LYS A 63 5.60 1.77 14.44
CA LYS A 63 4.64 0.66 14.44
C LYS A 63 3.52 1.02 13.50
N PHE A 64 3.08 0.05 12.70
CA PHE A 64 1.88 0.21 11.88
C PHE A 64 0.65 0.37 12.78
N THR A 65 -0.17 1.36 12.51
CA THR A 65 -1.38 1.65 13.31
C THR A 65 -2.67 1.65 12.50
N ALA A 66 -2.61 1.98 11.21
CA ALA A 66 -3.80 2.02 10.38
C ALA A 66 -3.49 2.00 8.88
N ALA A 67 -4.43 1.48 8.09
CA ALA A 67 -4.54 1.72 6.67
C ALA A 67 -5.86 2.43 6.33
N ALA A 68 -5.85 3.24 5.28
CA ALA A 68 -7.02 3.94 4.79
C ALA A 68 -7.03 3.90 3.26
N ILE A 69 -8.11 3.38 2.69
CA ILE A 69 -8.39 3.44 1.26
C ILE A 69 -9.15 4.73 0.98
N ARG A 70 -8.72 5.43 -0.07
CA ARG A 70 -9.36 6.62 -0.63
C ARG A 70 -9.55 6.39 -2.12
N LYS A 71 -10.28 7.30 -2.78
CA LYS A 71 -10.70 7.13 -4.18
C LYS A 71 -9.55 6.74 -5.13
N ASN A 72 -8.36 7.32 -4.94
CA ASN A 72 -7.21 7.18 -5.85
C ASN A 72 -5.89 6.92 -5.13
N TYR A 73 -5.92 6.61 -3.84
CA TYR A 73 -4.71 6.26 -3.10
C TYR A 73 -5.04 5.42 -1.88
N VAL A 74 -4.04 4.67 -1.43
CA VAL A 74 -4.02 4.05 -0.11
C VAL A 74 -3.02 4.80 0.74
N SER A 75 -3.34 4.94 2.02
CA SER A 75 -2.45 5.50 3.03
C SER A 75 -2.24 4.52 4.17
N CYS A 76 -1.01 4.41 4.65
CA CYS A 76 -0.59 3.57 5.76
C CYS A 76 0.04 4.47 6.82
N SER A 77 -0.49 4.44 8.03
CA SER A 77 -0.04 5.26 9.16
C SER A 77 0.88 4.44 10.05
N TYR A 78 1.98 5.07 10.45
CA TYR A 78 2.96 4.52 11.38
C TYR A 78 3.25 5.53 12.48
N GLU A 79 3.26 5.08 13.72
CA GLU A 79 3.52 5.91 14.89
C GLU A 79 4.74 5.38 15.63
N GLY A 80 5.61 6.29 16.06
CA GLY A 80 6.77 6.03 16.90
C GLY A 80 6.52 6.44 18.36
N GLU A 81 7.57 6.36 19.19
CA GLU A 81 7.45 6.61 20.63
C GLU A 81 7.48 8.10 21.01
N GLY A 82 7.94 8.98 20.11
CA GLY A 82 8.04 10.43 20.33
C GLY A 82 6.78 11.20 19.89
N PRO A 83 6.56 12.43 20.41
CA PRO A 83 5.37 13.24 20.12
C PRO A 83 5.23 13.63 18.65
N PHE A 84 6.33 13.66 17.91
CA PHE A 84 6.38 13.93 16.47
C PHE A 84 6.89 12.73 15.68
N ALA A 85 7.12 11.58 16.34
CA ALA A 85 7.63 10.39 15.67
C ALA A 85 6.47 9.69 14.98
N GLY A 86 6.37 9.84 13.67
CA GLY A 86 5.36 9.16 12.88
C GLY A 86 5.43 9.54 11.41
N VAL A 87 4.80 8.74 10.57
CA VAL A 87 4.65 9.06 9.15
C VAL A 87 3.39 8.42 8.59
N ARG A 88 2.82 9.07 7.58
CA ARG A 88 1.83 8.45 6.70
C ARG A 88 2.43 8.23 5.32
N LEU A 89 2.66 6.98 4.97
CA LEU A 89 3.04 6.61 3.61
C LEU A 89 1.79 6.51 2.74
N SER A 90 1.83 7.09 1.56
CA SER A 90 0.75 7.02 0.59
C SER A 90 1.24 6.46 -0.74
N ARG A 91 0.37 5.71 -1.42
CA ARG A 91 0.59 5.17 -2.76
C ARG A 91 -0.62 5.50 -3.62
N GLN A 92 -0.38 6.10 -4.79
CA GLN A 92 -1.44 6.37 -5.76
C GLN A 92 -1.84 5.07 -6.44
N ILE A 93 -3.07 4.63 -6.17
CA ILE A 93 -3.65 3.39 -6.69
C ILE A 93 -5.16 3.44 -6.48
N GLU A 94 -5.92 2.89 -7.41
CA GLU A 94 -7.33 2.54 -7.15
C GLU A 94 -7.34 1.21 -6.40
N ALA A 95 -7.81 1.22 -5.16
CA ALA A 95 -7.83 0.05 -4.31
C ALA A 95 -9.22 -0.22 -3.74
N LYS A 96 -9.48 -1.48 -3.39
CA LYS A 96 -10.68 -1.91 -2.67
C LYS A 96 -10.28 -2.73 -1.46
N ALA A 97 -11.04 -2.55 -0.37
CA ALA A 97 -10.87 -3.36 0.82
C ALA A 97 -11.09 -4.84 0.46
N ASN A 98 -10.22 -5.71 0.94
CA ASN A 98 -10.44 -7.15 0.80
C ASN A 98 -11.55 -7.63 1.75
N ASP A 99 -12.04 -8.86 1.52
CA ASP A 99 -13.12 -9.46 2.31
C ASP A 99 -12.67 -10.02 3.68
N SER A 100 -11.53 -9.55 4.23
CA SER A 100 -10.99 -10.03 5.51
C SER A 100 -11.86 -9.67 6.73
N GLY A 101 -12.76 -8.70 6.58
CA GLY A 101 -13.57 -8.18 7.68
C GLY A 101 -12.84 -7.18 8.59
N SER A 102 -11.54 -6.93 8.37
CA SER A 102 -10.73 -5.93 9.11
C SER A 102 -11.06 -4.48 8.74
N TRP A 103 -11.69 -4.28 7.58
CA TRP A 103 -12.05 -2.97 7.06
C TRP A 103 -13.42 -2.50 7.56
N ARG A 104 -13.50 -1.24 8.00
CA ARG A 104 -14.74 -0.51 8.33
C ARG A 104 -14.65 0.86 7.69
N ASP A 105 -15.61 1.21 6.84
CA ASP A 105 -15.65 2.49 6.12
C ASP A 105 -14.32 2.85 5.41
N ASN A 106 -13.69 1.85 4.76
CA ASN A 106 -12.39 1.98 4.09
C ASN A 106 -11.23 2.35 5.03
N ILE A 107 -11.35 2.02 6.32
CA ILE A 107 -10.30 2.16 7.32
C ILE A 107 -10.06 0.79 7.96
N CYS A 108 -8.80 0.42 8.11
CA CYS A 108 -8.35 -0.76 8.84
C CYS A 108 -7.44 -0.30 9.98
N LEU A 109 -7.76 -0.71 11.21
CA LEU A 109 -7.05 -0.30 12.44
C LEU A 109 -6.27 -1.45 13.10
N GLN A 110 -5.91 -2.47 12.31
CA GLN A 110 -5.11 -3.58 12.81
C GLN A 110 -3.65 -3.16 13.01
N SER A 111 -2.97 -3.81 13.94
CA SER A 111 -1.53 -3.57 14.19
C SER A 111 -0.62 -4.33 13.23
N ASN A 112 -1.15 -5.36 12.55
CA ASN A 112 -0.45 -6.13 11.54
C ASN A 112 -0.88 -5.67 10.13
N PRO A 113 0.06 -5.17 9.29
CA PRO A 113 -0.28 -4.68 7.95
C PRO A 113 -0.84 -5.77 7.03
N ALA A 114 -0.56 -7.05 7.28
CA ALA A 114 -1.10 -8.16 6.50
C ALA A 114 -2.62 -8.33 6.69
N GLU A 115 -3.16 -7.89 7.83
CA GLU A 115 -4.60 -7.92 8.12
C GLU A 115 -5.35 -6.76 7.46
N CYS A 116 -4.62 -5.78 6.92
CA CYS A 116 -5.12 -4.65 6.16
C CYS A 116 -4.80 -4.78 4.66
N ALA A 117 -4.88 -6.00 4.11
CA ALA A 117 -4.65 -6.21 2.67
C ALA A 117 -5.81 -5.64 1.83
N PHE A 118 -5.51 -5.25 0.60
CA PHE A 118 -6.43 -4.62 -0.35
C PHE A 118 -6.12 -5.06 -1.78
N ASP A 119 -7.12 -4.96 -2.66
CA ASP A 119 -7.02 -5.33 -4.08
C ASP A 119 -6.89 -4.08 -4.96
#